data_AF-A0A1M4EMP2-F1
#
_entry.id   AF-A0A1M4EMP2-F1
#
_cell.length_a   1.000
_cell.length_b   1.000
_cell.length_c   1.000
_cell.angle_alpha   90.00
_cell.angle_beta   90.00
_cell.angle_gamma   90.00
#
_symmetry.space_group_name_H-M   'P 1'
#
loop_
_entity.id
_entity.type
_entity.pdbx_description
1 polymer ?
#
loop_
_entity_poly.entity_id
_entity_poly.type
_entity_poly.pdbx_seq_one_letter_code
_entity_poly.pdbx_strand_id
1 'polypeptide(L)'
;MHTRTWPTREEWAAGAEDAVRTQCYPWQRVPESVEHYLTPAEVAERDQFDRDLSAATRPVVATEIKRLKATLPSARPTKVMEAFHWYEALDPQGQETEQRIQILERVRTALYHRARGIAADDRESVFSVPDMVTNQTELKRLDALNTKHSRLRDKAIEQALHEAIAREVAHRNSDEGWAAELERRARIDAYLTNGPIVHVR
;
A
#
# COMPACT_ATOMS: atom_id res chain seq x y z
N MET A 1 -24.82 -39.02 8.58
CA MET A 1 -25.31 -37.65 8.32
C MET A 1 -24.74 -36.76 9.41
N HIS A 2 -23.77 -35.89 9.11
CA HIS A 2 -23.34 -34.89 10.09
C HIS A 2 -24.35 -33.74 10.08
N THR A 3 -25.18 -33.66 11.11
CA THR A 3 -26.03 -32.50 11.36
C THR A 3 -25.11 -31.31 11.59
N ARG A 4 -25.13 -30.34 10.68
CA ARG A 4 -24.36 -29.11 10.83
C ARG A 4 -24.91 -28.34 12.03
N THR A 5 -24.07 -28.06 13.01
CA THR A 5 -24.44 -27.18 14.11
C THR A 5 -24.21 -25.74 13.68
N TRP A 6 -25.30 -25.00 13.46
CA TRP A 6 -25.25 -23.56 13.23
C TRP A 6 -25.03 -22.81 14.55
N PRO A 7 -24.30 -21.68 14.58
CA PRO A 7 -24.08 -20.93 15.81
C PRO A 7 -25.39 -20.34 16.33
N THR A 8 -25.51 -20.20 17.64
CA THR A 8 -26.64 -19.52 18.28
C THR A 8 -26.70 -18.04 17.88
N ARG A 9 -27.79 -17.34 18.21
CA ARG A 9 -27.89 -15.89 17.98
C ARG A 9 -26.77 -15.14 18.69
N GLU A 10 -26.50 -15.51 19.94
CA GLU A 10 -25.46 -14.91 20.78
C GLU A 10 -24.07 -15.17 20.20
N GLU A 11 -23.77 -16.39 19.76
CA GLU A 11 -22.49 -16.73 19.12
C GLU A 11 -22.30 -16.03 17.78
N TRP A 12 -23.37 -15.92 16.97
CA TRP A 12 -23.34 -15.20 15.70
C TRP A 12 -23.11 -13.70 15.88
N ALA A 13 -23.77 -13.10 16.86
CA ALA A 13 -23.59 -11.71 17.24
C ALA A 13 -22.19 -11.45 17.82
N ALA A 14 -21.67 -12.35 18.65
CA ALA A 14 -20.31 -12.26 19.19
C ALA A 14 -19.23 -12.30 18.10
N GLY A 15 -19.50 -12.97 16.98
CA GLY A 15 -18.62 -12.99 15.80
C GLY A 15 -18.69 -11.75 14.90
N ALA A 16 -19.43 -10.69 15.27
CA ALA A 16 -19.56 -9.48 14.46
C ALA A 16 -18.20 -8.77 14.25
N GLU A 17 -17.45 -8.57 15.32
CA GLU A 17 -16.17 -7.85 15.30
C GLU A 17 -15.12 -8.55 14.42
N ASP A 18 -14.97 -9.86 14.62
CA ASP A 18 -14.03 -10.69 13.84
C ASP A 18 -14.37 -10.68 12.35
N ALA A 19 -15.66 -10.78 12.01
CA ALA A 19 -16.10 -10.70 10.63
C ALA A 19 -15.75 -9.35 9.99
N VAL A 20 -15.96 -8.23 10.69
CA VAL A 20 -15.59 -6.91 10.16
C VAL A 20 -14.08 -6.80 9.97
N ARG A 21 -13.28 -7.28 10.92
CA ARG A 21 -11.82 -7.22 10.84
C ARG A 21 -11.24 -8.07 9.71
N THR A 22 -11.90 -9.17 9.35
CA THR A 22 -11.41 -10.12 8.34
C THR A 22 -11.92 -9.83 6.93
N GLN A 23 -13.07 -9.18 6.77
CA GLN A 23 -13.70 -8.95 5.45
C GLN A 23 -13.02 -7.88 4.59
N CYS A 24 -12.31 -6.92 5.19
CA CYS A 24 -11.76 -5.78 4.46
C CYS A 24 -10.50 -5.26 5.15
N TYR A 25 -9.46 -4.98 4.38
CA TYR A 25 -8.22 -4.44 4.92
C TYR A 25 -8.44 -3.02 5.49
N PRO A 26 -7.78 -2.64 6.59
CA PRO A 26 -8.02 -1.35 7.24
C PRO A 26 -7.92 -0.13 6.29
N TRP A 27 -6.92 -0.11 5.40
CA TRP A 27 -6.70 1.01 4.47
C TRP A 27 -7.73 1.10 3.33
N GLN A 28 -8.51 0.04 3.08
CA GLN A 28 -9.59 0.05 2.08
C GLN A 28 -10.87 0.73 2.60
N ARG A 29 -10.94 1.01 3.90
CA ARG A 29 -12.11 1.62 4.56
C ARG A 29 -12.17 3.13 4.42
N VAL A 30 -11.07 3.75 3.99
CA VAL A 30 -10.94 5.21 3.88
C VAL A 30 -10.29 5.57 2.54
N PRO A 31 -10.52 6.79 2.03
CA PRO A 31 -9.84 7.26 0.83
C PRO A 31 -8.32 7.26 1.00
N GLU A 32 -7.59 7.00 -0.08
CA GLU A 32 -6.12 7.04 -0.08
C GLU A 32 -5.58 8.46 -0.33
N SER A 33 -6.36 9.31 -1.01
CA SER A 33 -5.86 10.57 -1.54
C SER A 33 -5.70 11.64 -0.44
N VAL A 34 -4.68 12.48 -0.62
CA VAL A 34 -4.18 13.41 0.40
C VAL A 34 -5.15 14.56 0.69
N GLU A 35 -6.01 14.88 -0.29
CA GLU A 35 -7.00 15.94 -0.26
C GLU A 35 -8.12 15.68 0.77
N HIS A 36 -8.28 14.42 1.21
CA HIS A 36 -9.21 14.07 2.27
C HIS A 36 -8.68 14.38 3.68
N TYR A 37 -7.38 14.60 3.84
CA TYR A 37 -6.73 14.69 5.14
C TYR A 37 -5.93 15.98 5.32
N LEU A 38 -5.44 16.57 4.24
CA LEU A 38 -4.72 17.82 4.24
C LEU A 38 -5.62 18.95 3.77
N THR A 39 -5.34 20.18 4.24
CA THR A 39 -6.02 21.35 3.70
C THR A 39 -5.57 21.63 2.27
N PRO A 40 -6.37 22.33 1.44
CA PRO A 40 -5.96 22.67 0.07
C PRO A 40 -4.61 23.41 -0.01
N ALA A 41 -4.31 24.26 0.98
CA ALA A 41 -3.02 24.95 1.06
C ALA A 41 -1.86 23.98 1.34
N GLU A 42 -2.06 22.99 2.20
CA GLU A 42 -1.05 21.97 2.51
C GLU A 42 -0.82 21.00 1.35
N VAL A 43 -1.88 20.66 0.59
CA VAL A 43 -1.74 19.89 -0.65
C VAL A 43 -0.93 20.67 -1.68
N ALA A 44 -1.28 21.95 -1.91
CA ALA A 44 -0.54 22.80 -2.84
C ALA A 44 0.93 23.01 -2.40
N GLU A 45 1.18 23.16 -1.11
CA GLU A 45 2.51 23.24 -0.52
C GLU A 45 3.31 21.95 -0.77
N ARG A 46 2.70 20.78 -0.49
CA ARG A 46 3.31 19.47 -0.78
C ARG A 46 3.65 19.31 -2.25
N ASP A 47 2.71 19.59 -3.15
CA ASP A 47 2.89 19.46 -4.59
C ASP A 47 4.03 20.36 -5.10
N GLN A 48 4.15 21.55 -4.51
CA GLN A 48 5.24 22.47 -4.83
C GLN A 48 6.58 21.89 -4.38
N PHE A 49 6.68 21.36 -3.16
CA PHE A 49 7.91 20.72 -2.69
C PHE A 49 8.28 19.49 -3.52
N ASP A 50 7.32 18.65 -3.91
CA ASP A 50 7.59 17.49 -4.76
C ASP A 50 8.16 17.91 -6.13
N ARG A 51 7.67 19.02 -6.71
CA ARG A 51 8.23 19.60 -7.95
C ARG A 51 9.63 20.15 -7.75
N ASP A 52 9.84 20.96 -6.72
CA ASP A 52 11.12 21.63 -6.46
C ASP A 52 12.22 20.62 -6.10
N LEU A 53 11.89 19.65 -5.25
CA LEU A 53 12.77 18.53 -4.90
C LEU A 53 13.14 17.71 -6.12
N SER A 54 12.16 17.41 -6.99
CA SER A 54 12.42 16.69 -8.24
C SER A 54 13.34 17.46 -9.17
N ALA A 55 13.12 18.78 -9.32
CA ALA A 55 13.96 19.64 -10.15
C ALA A 55 15.40 19.74 -9.62
N ALA A 56 15.57 19.85 -8.30
CA ALA A 56 16.88 19.98 -7.67
C ALA A 56 17.66 18.66 -7.65
N THR A 57 17.01 17.54 -7.31
CA THR A 57 17.69 16.27 -7.02
C THR A 57 17.90 15.40 -8.27
N ARG A 58 16.99 15.42 -9.26
CA ARG A 58 17.12 14.55 -10.44
C ARG A 58 18.42 14.76 -11.24
N PRO A 59 18.92 15.99 -11.48
CA PRO A 59 20.19 16.19 -12.18
C PRO A 59 21.40 15.65 -11.41
N VAL A 60 21.40 15.81 -10.09
CA VAL A 60 22.46 15.31 -9.19
C VAL A 60 22.48 13.77 -9.22
N VAL A 61 21.31 13.14 -9.06
CA VAL A 61 21.15 11.69 -9.14
C VAL A 61 21.56 11.14 -10.51
N ALA A 62 21.17 11.81 -11.61
CA ALA A 62 21.57 11.39 -12.95
C ALA A 62 23.08 11.46 -13.17
N THR A 63 23.72 12.50 -12.64
CA THR A 63 25.18 12.67 -12.69
C THR A 63 25.89 11.56 -11.90
N GLU A 64 25.38 11.25 -10.72
CA GLU A 64 25.96 10.19 -9.87
C GLU A 64 25.78 8.80 -10.47
N ILE A 65 24.60 8.49 -11.03
CA ILE A 65 24.40 7.24 -11.79
C ILE A 65 25.42 7.13 -12.93
N LYS A 66 25.64 8.22 -13.68
CA LYS A 66 26.63 8.24 -14.76
C LYS A 66 28.05 8.00 -14.23
N ARG A 67 28.41 8.60 -13.09
CA ARG A 67 29.72 8.41 -12.44
C ARG A 67 29.92 6.96 -12.01
N LEU A 68 28.95 6.37 -11.33
CA LEU A 68 29.01 4.98 -10.85
C LEU A 68 29.01 3.98 -12.02
N LYS A 69 28.24 4.21 -13.08
CA LYS A 69 28.28 3.35 -14.28
C LYS A 69 29.66 3.36 -14.95
N ALA A 70 30.40 4.46 -14.87
CA ALA A 70 31.75 4.55 -15.40
C ALA A 70 32.81 3.78 -14.59
N THR A 71 32.50 3.37 -13.34
CA THR A 71 33.40 2.55 -12.52
C THR A 71 33.16 1.05 -12.69
N LEU A 72 32.07 0.65 -13.36
CA LEU A 72 31.79 -0.75 -13.65
C LEU A 72 32.63 -1.24 -14.84
N PRO A 73 33.06 -2.52 -14.86
CA PRO A 73 33.92 -3.06 -15.91
C PRO A 73 33.23 -3.13 -17.28
N SER A 74 31.90 -3.22 -17.30
CA SER A 74 31.09 -3.25 -18.52
C SER A 74 29.65 -2.84 -18.23
N ALA A 75 28.89 -2.49 -19.26
CA ALA A 75 27.48 -2.16 -19.13
C ALA A 75 26.64 -3.40 -18.77
N ARG A 76 25.64 -3.20 -17.91
CA ARG A 76 24.68 -4.24 -17.52
C ARG A 76 23.92 -4.80 -18.74
N PRO A 77 23.90 -6.12 -18.95
CA PRO A 77 23.08 -6.76 -19.98
C PRO A 77 21.57 -6.53 -19.76
N THR A 78 20.81 -6.49 -20.84
CA THR A 78 19.35 -6.27 -20.79
C THR A 78 18.55 -7.54 -20.49
N LYS A 79 19.06 -8.72 -20.87
CA LYS A 79 18.39 -10.01 -20.60
C LYS A 79 18.65 -10.44 -19.16
N VAL A 80 17.60 -10.94 -18.50
CA VAL A 80 17.61 -11.30 -17.07
C VAL A 80 18.74 -12.28 -16.72
N MET A 81 18.87 -13.38 -17.46
CA MET A 81 19.90 -14.39 -17.18
C MET A 81 21.32 -13.88 -17.40
N GLU A 82 21.54 -13.06 -18.44
CA GLU A 82 22.84 -12.45 -18.71
C GLU A 82 23.19 -11.42 -17.63
N ALA A 83 22.22 -10.62 -17.18
CA ALA A 83 22.40 -9.66 -16.10
C ALA A 83 22.73 -10.33 -14.76
N PHE A 84 22.13 -11.49 -14.49
CA PHE A 84 22.42 -12.29 -13.30
C PHE A 84 23.88 -12.76 -13.29
N HIS A 85 24.34 -13.42 -14.35
CA HIS A 85 25.74 -13.88 -14.44
C HIS A 85 26.74 -12.73 -14.48
N TRP A 86 26.39 -11.62 -15.14
CA TRP A 86 27.19 -10.40 -15.11
C TRP A 86 27.37 -9.88 -13.68
N TYR A 87 26.30 -9.85 -12.88
CA TYR A 87 26.35 -9.40 -11.49
C TYR A 87 27.18 -10.35 -10.61
N GLU A 88 27.02 -11.66 -10.77
CA GLU A 88 27.84 -12.67 -10.07
C GLU A 88 29.34 -12.55 -10.40
N ALA A 89 29.67 -12.09 -11.61
CA ALA A 89 31.05 -11.90 -12.05
C ALA A 89 31.69 -10.60 -11.55
N LEU A 90 30.91 -9.67 -10.97
CA LEU A 90 31.45 -8.47 -10.34
C LEU A 90 32.16 -8.82 -9.02
N ASP A 91 33.22 -8.07 -8.71
CA ASP A 91 33.77 -8.08 -7.35
C ASP A 91 32.77 -7.45 -6.34
N PRO A 92 32.98 -7.62 -5.02
CA PRO A 92 32.05 -7.07 -4.02
C PRO A 92 31.81 -5.55 -4.15
N GLN A 93 32.83 -4.78 -4.55
CA GLN A 93 32.70 -3.33 -4.72
C GLN A 93 31.85 -2.98 -5.95
N GLY A 94 31.99 -3.73 -7.05
CA GLY A 94 31.16 -3.61 -8.25
C GLY A 94 29.71 -3.99 -7.96
N GLN A 95 29.47 -5.03 -7.16
CA GLN A 95 28.12 -5.39 -6.70
C GLN A 95 27.47 -4.28 -5.88
N GLU A 96 28.18 -3.71 -4.91
CA GLU A 96 27.71 -2.57 -4.11
C GLU A 96 27.41 -1.35 -5.00
N THR A 97 28.29 -1.07 -5.96
CA THR A 97 28.11 0.01 -6.95
C THR A 97 26.83 -0.18 -7.76
N GLU A 98 26.58 -1.39 -8.28
CA GLU A 98 25.36 -1.70 -9.03
C GLU A 98 24.11 -1.60 -8.14
N GLN A 99 24.16 -2.08 -6.89
CA GLN A 99 23.04 -1.91 -5.96
C GLN A 99 22.74 -0.42 -5.72
N ARG A 100 23.77 0.41 -5.54
CA ARG A 100 23.62 1.87 -5.39
C ARG A 100 23.03 2.50 -6.64
N ILE A 101 23.45 2.09 -7.84
CA ILE A 101 22.86 2.54 -9.11
C ILE A 101 21.36 2.22 -9.15
N GLN A 102 20.96 0.99 -8.80
CA GLN A 102 19.55 0.59 -8.80
C GLN A 102 18.73 1.43 -7.82
N ILE A 103 19.24 1.70 -6.61
CA ILE A 103 18.59 2.58 -5.63
C ILE A 103 18.40 3.98 -6.24
N LEU A 104 19.44 4.54 -6.85
CA LEU A 104 19.38 5.87 -7.46
C LEU A 104 18.41 5.95 -8.65
N GLU A 105 18.35 4.91 -9.49
CA GLU A 105 17.39 4.84 -10.59
C GLU A 105 15.95 4.78 -10.11
N ARG A 106 15.70 4.04 -9.01
CA ARG A 106 14.39 4.00 -8.35
C ARG A 106 14.00 5.35 -7.75
N VAL A 107 14.90 6.00 -7.01
CA VAL A 107 14.68 7.36 -6.48
C VAL A 107 14.39 8.36 -7.61
N ARG A 108 15.18 8.33 -8.70
CA ARG A 108 14.98 9.22 -9.85
C ARG A 108 13.60 9.04 -10.48
N THR A 109 13.14 7.79 -10.57
CA THR A 109 11.83 7.43 -11.10
C THR A 109 10.71 7.89 -10.17
N ALA A 110 10.83 7.65 -8.86
CA ALA A 110 9.90 8.12 -7.84
C ALA A 110 9.74 9.65 -7.85
N LEU A 111 10.85 10.40 -7.89
CA LEU A 111 10.86 11.86 -8.01
C LEU A 111 10.15 12.37 -9.27
N TYR A 112 10.29 11.65 -10.37
CA TYR A 112 9.62 11.99 -11.62
C TYR A 112 8.10 11.77 -11.54
N HIS A 113 7.66 10.64 -10.96
CA HIS A 113 6.24 10.36 -10.78
C HIS A 113 5.56 11.35 -9.84
N ARG A 114 6.18 11.63 -8.68
CA ARG A 114 5.68 12.62 -7.71
C ARG A 114 5.49 14.00 -8.32
N ALA A 115 6.49 14.52 -9.04
CA ALA A 115 6.41 15.82 -9.70
C ALA A 115 5.30 15.91 -10.77
N ARG A 116 4.80 14.77 -11.26
CA ARG A 116 3.68 14.70 -12.22
C ARG A 116 2.33 14.35 -11.57
N GLY A 117 2.28 14.22 -10.24
CA GLY A 117 1.09 13.76 -9.53
C GLY A 117 0.71 12.32 -9.88
N ILE A 118 1.65 11.52 -10.41
CA ILE A 118 1.43 10.10 -10.64
C ILE A 118 1.68 9.40 -9.31
N ALA A 119 0.71 8.59 -8.86
CA ALA A 119 0.85 7.77 -7.65
C ALA A 119 2.17 6.97 -7.75
N ALA A 120 3.13 7.36 -6.93
CA ALA A 120 4.37 6.61 -6.72
C ALA A 120 4.16 5.70 -5.52
N ASP A 121 4.72 4.50 -5.55
CA ASP A 121 4.77 3.67 -4.35
C ASP A 121 5.59 4.42 -3.29
N ASP A 122 4.92 5.00 -2.29
CA ASP A 122 5.54 5.82 -1.24
C ASP A 122 6.55 5.04 -0.38
N ARG A 123 6.63 3.72 -0.55
CA ARG A 123 7.64 2.85 0.06
C ARG A 123 9.06 3.14 -0.41
N GLU A 124 9.25 3.69 -1.61
CA GLU A 124 10.58 4.05 -2.13
C GLU A 124 10.83 5.55 -2.00
N SER A 125 11.18 5.92 -0.77
CA SER A 125 11.29 7.32 -0.40
C SER A 125 12.57 8.00 -0.90
N VAL A 126 12.44 9.26 -1.30
CA VAL A 126 13.56 10.20 -1.51
C VAL A 126 14.44 10.32 -0.24
N PHE A 127 13.90 9.97 0.94
CA PHE A 127 14.65 9.86 2.19
C PHE A 127 15.75 8.78 2.17
N SER A 128 15.83 7.93 1.14
CA SER A 128 16.94 6.98 0.97
C SER A 128 18.24 7.61 0.44
N VAL A 129 18.22 8.86 -0.02
CA VAL A 129 19.41 9.61 -0.48
C VAL A 129 19.44 11.05 0.07
N PRO A 130 19.38 11.22 1.39
CA PRO A 130 19.23 12.55 2.01
C PRO A 130 20.45 13.46 1.76
N ASP A 131 21.62 12.86 1.51
CA ASP A 131 22.88 13.53 1.19
C ASP A 131 22.87 14.22 -0.18
N MET A 132 22.02 13.76 -1.10
CA MET A 132 21.89 14.32 -2.46
C MET A 132 20.82 15.41 -2.56
N VAL A 133 20.12 15.71 -1.46
CA VAL A 133 19.11 16.76 -1.38
C VAL A 133 19.73 18.03 -0.80
N THR A 134 19.78 19.08 -1.60
CA THR A 134 20.40 20.36 -1.20
C THR A 134 19.50 21.18 -0.26
N ASN A 135 18.17 21.07 -0.38
CA ASN A 135 17.23 21.80 0.45
C ASN A 135 16.68 20.96 1.61
N GLN A 136 17.47 20.84 2.67
CA GLN A 136 17.12 20.07 3.88
C GLN A 136 15.90 20.64 4.62
N THR A 137 15.63 21.94 4.49
CA THR A 137 14.47 22.58 5.14
C THR A 137 13.16 22.15 4.47
N GLU A 138 13.11 22.20 3.14
CA GLU A 138 11.95 21.72 2.37
C GLU A 138 11.73 20.22 2.58
N LEU A 139 12.81 19.44 2.62
CA LEU A 139 12.73 18.00 2.89
C LEU A 139 12.08 17.71 4.25
N LYS A 140 12.47 18.44 5.30
CA LYS A 140 11.84 18.33 6.63
C LYS A 140 10.38 18.77 6.62
N ARG A 141 10.04 19.81 5.86
CA ARG A 141 8.65 20.28 5.76
C ARG A 141 7.76 19.26 5.02
N LEU A 142 8.27 18.69 3.93
CA LEU A 142 7.61 17.61 3.20
C LEU A 142 7.40 16.37 4.09
N ASP A 143 8.42 15.99 4.86
CA ASP A 143 8.31 14.91 5.86
C ASP A 143 7.24 15.18 6.91
N ALA A 144 7.15 16.41 7.41
CA ALA A 144 6.12 16.81 8.35
C ALA A 144 4.71 16.73 7.76
N LEU A 145 4.52 17.13 6.48
CA LEU A 145 3.23 17.02 5.78
C LEU A 145 2.85 15.55 5.55
N ASN A 146 3.80 14.70 5.16
CA ASN A 146 3.58 13.27 4.99
C ASN A 146 3.23 12.59 6.32
N THR A 147 3.95 12.91 7.40
CA THR A 147 3.66 12.42 8.75
C THR A 147 2.27 12.86 9.21
N LYS A 148 1.90 14.13 8.94
CA LYS A 148 0.56 14.63 9.25
C LYS A 148 -0.51 13.84 8.48
N HIS A 149 -0.31 13.63 7.18
CA HIS A 149 -1.21 12.85 6.33
C HIS A 149 -1.40 11.42 6.86
N SER A 150 -0.31 10.68 7.09
CA SER A 150 -0.37 9.31 7.59
C SER A 150 -1.12 9.22 8.92
N ARG A 151 -0.79 10.09 9.87
CA ARG A 151 -1.46 10.13 11.18
C ARG A 151 -2.97 10.38 11.07
N LEU A 152 -3.38 11.31 10.19
CA LEU A 152 -4.80 11.61 10.00
C LEU A 152 -5.53 10.47 9.30
N ARG A 153 -4.88 9.82 8.33
CA ARG A 153 -5.42 8.63 7.67
C ARG A 153 -5.56 7.45 8.64
N ASP A 154 -4.55 7.18 9.47
CA ASP A 154 -4.60 6.11 10.47
C ASP A 154 -5.74 6.34 11.46
N LYS A 155 -5.90 7.58 11.95
CA LYS A 155 -7.04 7.93 12.81
C LYS A 155 -8.38 7.71 12.10
N ALA A 156 -8.48 8.05 10.82
CA ALA A 156 -9.69 7.81 10.04
C ALA A 156 -9.96 6.30 9.83
N ILE A 157 -8.91 5.49 9.64
CA ILE A 157 -9.00 4.03 9.55
C ILE A 157 -9.56 3.45 10.86
N GLU A 158 -9.00 3.85 12.00
CA GLU A 158 -9.47 3.40 13.32
C GLU A 158 -10.93 3.79 13.55
N GLN A 159 -11.30 5.03 13.24
CA GLN A 159 -12.68 5.49 13.37
C GLN A 159 -13.62 4.70 12.44
N ALA A 160 -13.28 4.54 11.17
CA ALA A 160 -14.09 3.79 10.21
C ALA A 160 -14.24 2.32 10.59
N LEU A 161 -13.20 1.72 11.20
CA LEU A 161 -13.25 0.37 11.74
C LEU A 161 -14.20 0.28 12.93
N HIS A 162 -14.10 1.18 13.91
CA HIS A 162 -15.01 1.21 15.06
C HIS A 162 -16.46 1.40 14.65
N GLU A 163 -16.73 2.33 13.73
CA GLU A 163 -18.07 2.54 13.19
C GLU A 163 -18.60 1.33 12.43
N ALA A 164 -17.75 0.64 11.66
CA ALA A 164 -18.13 -0.58 10.95
C ALA A 164 -18.45 -1.73 11.91
N ILE A 165 -17.64 -1.91 12.97
CA ILE A 165 -17.90 -2.88 14.04
C ILE A 165 -19.22 -2.55 14.72
N ALA A 166 -19.45 -1.29 15.11
CA ALA A 166 -20.67 -0.87 15.77
C ALA A 166 -21.92 -1.13 14.92
N ARG A 167 -21.86 -0.80 13.62
CA ARG A 167 -22.95 -1.09 12.67
C ARG A 167 -23.21 -2.59 12.53
N GLU A 168 -22.16 -3.41 12.41
CA GLU A 168 -22.33 -4.87 12.27
C GLU A 168 -22.87 -5.49 13.56
N VAL A 169 -22.38 -5.07 14.72
CA VAL A 169 -22.89 -5.51 16.03
C VAL A 169 -24.36 -5.15 16.16
N ALA A 170 -24.75 -3.90 15.83
CA ALA A 170 -26.14 -3.48 15.87
C ALA A 170 -27.01 -4.30 14.89
N HIS A 171 -26.53 -4.52 13.67
CA HIS A 171 -27.21 -5.35 12.68
C HIS A 171 -27.40 -6.79 13.17
N ARG A 172 -26.37 -7.44 13.70
CA ARG A 172 -26.49 -8.84 14.19
C ARG A 172 -27.30 -8.98 15.46
N ASN A 173 -27.35 -7.95 16.29
CA ASN A 173 -28.21 -7.95 17.47
C ASN A 173 -29.67 -7.63 17.15
N SER A 174 -29.99 -7.08 15.98
CA SER A 174 -31.37 -6.79 15.57
C SER A 174 -32.16 -8.06 15.26
N ASP A 175 -33.48 -7.99 15.46
CA ASP A 175 -34.38 -9.10 15.10
C ASP A 175 -34.42 -9.30 13.58
N GLU A 176 -34.38 -8.21 12.81
CA GLU A 176 -34.32 -8.24 11.36
C GLU A 176 -33.05 -8.93 10.86
N GLY A 177 -31.89 -8.58 11.43
CA GLY A 177 -30.61 -9.21 11.08
C GLY A 177 -30.61 -10.70 11.42
N TRP A 178 -31.17 -11.09 12.57
CA TRP A 178 -31.30 -12.50 12.93
C TRP A 178 -32.23 -13.26 11.98
N ALA A 179 -33.37 -12.68 11.63
CA ALA A 179 -34.30 -13.28 10.67
C ALA A 179 -33.64 -13.50 9.30
N ALA A 180 -32.87 -12.53 8.81
CA ALA A 180 -32.12 -12.64 7.56
C ALA A 180 -31.04 -13.76 7.61
N GLU A 181 -30.37 -13.92 8.74
CA GLU A 181 -29.40 -15.01 8.93
C GLU A 181 -30.08 -16.38 8.97
N LEU A 182 -31.23 -16.52 9.64
CA LEU A 182 -32.03 -17.75 9.61
C LEU A 182 -32.46 -18.12 8.18
N GLU A 183 -32.91 -17.13 7.40
CA GLU A 183 -33.27 -17.33 6.00
C GLU A 183 -32.06 -17.77 5.17
N ARG A 184 -30.89 -17.15 5.36
CA ARG A 184 -29.64 -17.54 4.69
C ARG A 184 -29.26 -18.99 5.01
N ARG A 185 -29.35 -19.41 6.28
CA ARG A 185 -29.08 -20.79 6.71
C ARG A 185 -30.04 -21.77 6.05
N ALA A 186 -31.34 -21.47 6.04
CA ALA A 186 -32.35 -22.28 5.37
C ALA A 186 -32.05 -22.46 3.88
N ARG A 187 -31.61 -21.40 3.17
CA ARG A 187 -31.18 -21.50 1.76
C ARG A 187 -29.97 -22.42 1.57
N ILE A 188 -28.97 -22.32 2.45
CA ILE A 188 -27.76 -23.18 2.39
C ILE A 188 -28.13 -24.65 2.63
N ASP A 189 -28.97 -24.93 3.63
CA ASP A 189 -29.39 -26.28 3.97
C ASP A 189 -30.24 -26.90 2.85
N ALA A 190 -31.12 -26.12 2.23
CA ALA A 190 -31.87 -26.53 1.06
C ALA A 190 -30.95 -26.84 -0.14
N TYR A 191 -29.94 -26.01 -0.39
CA TYR A 191 -28.96 -26.24 -1.46
C TYR A 191 -28.12 -27.50 -1.22
N LEU A 192 -27.71 -27.77 0.02
CA LEU A 192 -26.90 -28.96 0.33
C LEU A 192 -27.71 -30.24 0.31
N THR A 193 -29.00 -30.17 0.65
CA THR A 193 -29.91 -31.34 0.62
C THR A 193 -30.35 -31.66 -0.81
N ASN A 194 -30.57 -30.64 -1.64
CA ASN A 194 -31.11 -30.78 -3.01
C ASN A 194 -30.09 -30.45 -4.11
N GLY A 195 -28.80 -30.38 -3.77
CA GLY A 195 -27.74 -29.91 -4.66
C GLY A 195 -27.76 -30.64 -6.00
N PRO A 196 -27.39 -29.96 -7.11
CA PRO A 196 -27.48 -30.54 -8.44
C PRO A 196 -26.70 -31.86 -8.49
N ILE A 197 -27.35 -32.92 -8.96
CA ILE A 197 -26.66 -34.13 -9.41
C ILE A 197 -25.82 -33.68 -10.60
N VAL A 198 -24.58 -33.29 -10.34
CA VAL A 198 -23.60 -33.08 -11.39
C VAL A 198 -23.30 -34.47 -11.94
N HIS A 199 -24.05 -34.87 -12.98
CA HIS A 199 -23.67 -35.99 -13.83
C HIS A 199 -22.37 -35.61 -14.52
N VAL A 200 -21.25 -35.95 -13.89
CA VAL A 200 -19.95 -36.00 -14.55
C VAL A 200 -20.07 -37.07 -15.63
N ARG A 201 -20.05 -36.65 -16.89
CA ARG A 201 -19.95 -37.54 -18.05
C ARG A 201 -18.50 -37.94 -18.26
#